data_AF-A0A926C3Y2-F1
#
_entry.id   AF-A0A926C3Y2-F1
#
_cell.length_a   1.000
_cell.length_b   1.000
_cell.length_c   1.000
_cell.angle_alpha   90.00
_cell.angle_beta   90.00
_cell.angle_gamma   90.00
#
_symmetry.space_group_name_H-M   'P 1'
#
loop_
_entity.id
_entity.type
_entity.pdbx_description
1 polymer ?
#
loop_
_entity_poly.entity_id
_entity_poly.type
_entity_poly.pdbx_seq_one_letter_code
_entity_poly.pdbx_strand_id
1 'polypeptide(L)'
;DINFDVLSSNQTNVGVQSGSRTDLNLGISKNFLDGRLRVTVGRNFALENTTGIQRNPSEVFDNVSLDYNISRDGRYIGRAYRRNSYQAVLEGYVIETGVGFVVTVDYNTLRQLFGKKEEEIE
;
A
#
# COMPACT_ATOMS: atom_id res chain seq x y z
N ASP A 1 -3.84 -4.16 -14.76
CA ASP A 1 -2.38 -3.91 -14.81
C ASP A 1 -1.63 -4.96 -14.02
N ILE A 2 -0.34 -5.16 -14.29
CA ILE A 2 0.52 -6.05 -13.50
C ILE A 2 1.64 -5.21 -12.88
N ASN A 3 1.87 -5.38 -11.59
CA ASN A 3 2.91 -4.70 -10.81
C ASN A 3 3.90 -5.75 -10.26
N PHE A 4 5.18 -5.43 -10.37
CA PHE A 4 6.29 -6.27 -9.92
C PHE A 4 7.22 -5.42 -9.08
N ASP A 5 7.55 -5.91 -7.88
CA ASP A 5 8.45 -5.23 -6.95
C ASP A 5 9.34 -6.26 -6.23
N VAL A 6 10.63 -5.93 -6.02
CA VAL A 6 11.57 -6.79 -5.31
C VAL A 6 12.08 -6.03 -4.10
N LEU A 7 11.87 -6.59 -2.91
CA LEU A 7 12.33 -6.01 -1.66
C LEU A 7 13.34 -6.95 -0.99
N SER A 8 14.58 -6.50 -0.84
CA SER A 8 15.61 -7.21 -0.08
C SER A 8 15.87 -6.47 1.22
N SER A 9 15.80 -7.17 2.35
CA SER A 9 16.07 -6.60 3.67
C SER A 9 17.17 -7.38 4.38
N ASN A 10 18.26 -6.69 4.73
CA ASN A 10 19.31 -7.22 5.58
C ASN A 10 19.02 -6.81 7.03
N GLN A 11 18.82 -7.78 7.91
CA GLN A 11 18.50 -7.56 9.31
C GLN A 11 19.73 -7.90 10.16
N THR A 12 20.35 -6.89 10.77
CA THR A 12 21.45 -7.07 11.73
C THR A 12 20.92 -6.83 13.14
N ASN A 13 20.56 -7.89 13.86
CA ASN A 13 20.15 -7.81 15.26
C ASN A 13 21.38 -7.98 16.16
N VAL A 14 21.59 -7.05 17.09
CA VAL A 14 22.69 -7.16 18.08
C VAL A 14 22.36 -8.30 19.04
N GLY A 15 23.00 -9.46 18.86
CA GLY A 15 22.91 -10.61 19.78
C GLY A 15 22.16 -11.84 19.27
N VAL A 16 21.58 -11.82 18.07
CA VAL A 16 20.91 -12.97 17.41
C VAL A 16 21.52 -13.14 16.01
N GLN A 17 21.65 -14.37 15.51
CA GLN A 17 22.20 -14.66 14.19
C GLN A 17 21.65 -13.70 13.12
N SER A 18 22.55 -13.11 12.34
CA SER A 18 22.22 -12.32 11.16
C SER A 18 21.47 -13.20 10.16
N GLY A 19 20.17 -12.96 10.01
CA GLY A 19 19.34 -13.61 9.01
C GLY A 19 19.10 -12.67 7.83
N SER A 20 19.45 -13.10 6.62
CA SER A 20 19.03 -12.45 5.38
C SER A 20 17.68 -12.99 4.93
N ARG A 21 16.79 -12.07 4.51
CA ARG A 21 15.51 -12.39 3.90
C ARG A 21 15.31 -11.54 2.66
N THR A 22 15.03 -12.21 1.55
CA THR A 22 14.69 -11.57 0.28
C THR A 22 13.29 -11.98 -0.14
N ASP A 23 12.41 -10.99 -0.33
CA ASP A 23 11.03 -11.20 -0.73
C ASP A 23 10.77 -10.59 -2.12
N LEU A 24 10.17 -11.37 -3.01
CA LEU A 24 9.66 -10.91 -4.30
C LEU A 24 8.15 -10.66 -4.18
N ASN A 25 7.69 -9.47 -4.52
CA ASN A 25 6.29 -9.07 -4.46
C ASN A 25 5.70 -9.02 -5.87
N LEU A 26 4.69 -9.84 -6.12
CA LEU A 26 3.94 -9.87 -7.37
C LEU A 26 2.52 -9.38 -7.13
N GLY A 27 2.06 -8.40 -7.91
CA GLY A 27 0.71 -7.85 -7.81
C GLY A 27 0.01 -7.83 -9.17
N ILE A 28 -1.24 -8.30 -9.21
CA ILE A 28 -2.13 -8.12 -10.36
C ILE A 28 -3.29 -7.22 -9.95
N SER A 29 -3.70 -6.33 -10.83
CA SER A 29 -4.85 -5.46 -10.61
C SER A 29 -5.79 -5.46 -11.81
N LYS A 30 -7.08 -5.28 -11.53
CA LYS A 30 -8.12 -5.16 -12.56
C LYS A 30 -9.10 -4.06 -12.19
N ASN A 31 -9.41 -3.25 -13.18
CA ASN A 31 -10.41 -2.20 -13.09
C ASN A 31 -11.77 -2.74 -13.55
N PHE A 32 -12.82 -2.34 -12.83
CA PHE A 32 -14.21 -2.67 -13.05
C PHE A 32 -15.06 -1.39 -12.93
N LEU A 33 -16.35 -1.48 -13.24
CA LEU A 33 -17.31 -0.37 -13.12
C LEU A 33 -16.82 0.90 -13.84
N ASP A 34 -16.42 0.77 -15.11
CA ASP A 34 -15.85 1.85 -15.93
C ASP A 34 -14.67 2.57 -15.27
N GLY A 35 -13.81 1.81 -14.58
CA GLY A 35 -12.64 2.35 -13.88
C GLY A 35 -12.91 2.89 -12.48
N ARG A 36 -14.13 2.72 -11.94
CA ARG A 36 -14.45 3.15 -10.58
C ARG A 36 -13.97 2.21 -9.50
N LEU A 37 -13.91 0.90 -9.77
CA LEU A 37 -13.46 -0.10 -8.81
C LEU A 37 -12.18 -0.74 -9.29
N ARG A 38 -11.08 -0.57 -8.54
CA ARG A 38 -9.82 -1.26 -8.78
C ARG A 38 -9.63 -2.34 -7.72
N VAL A 39 -9.56 -3.58 -8.16
CA VAL A 39 -9.24 -4.73 -7.32
C VAL A 39 -7.78 -5.08 -7.55
N THR A 40 -7.01 -5.20 -6.48
CA THR A 40 -5.61 -5.63 -6.53
C THR A 40 -5.42 -6.85 -5.66
N VAL A 41 -4.73 -7.85 -6.20
CA VAL A 41 -4.35 -9.07 -5.49
C VAL A 41 -2.86 -9.27 -5.67
N GLY A 42 -2.15 -9.52 -4.58
CA GLY A 42 -0.71 -9.70 -4.58
C GLY A 42 -0.25 -10.85 -3.71
N ARG A 43 0.98 -11.28 -3.98
CA ARG A 43 1.66 -12.39 -3.32
C ARG A 43 3.13 -12.06 -3.13
N ASN A 44 3.67 -12.44 -1.98
CA ASN A 44 5.04 -12.24 -1.56
C ASN A 44 5.73 -13.60 -1.53
N PHE A 45 6.78 -13.78 -2.31
CA PHE A 45 7.58 -14.99 -2.40
C PHE A 45 8.86 -14.80 -1.62
N ALA A 46 9.09 -15.63 -0.60
CA ALA A 46 10.37 -15.66 0.08
C ALA A 46 11.39 -16.37 -0.83
N LEU A 47 12.30 -15.61 -1.44
CA LEU A 47 13.37 -16.15 -2.30
C LEU A 47 14.54 -16.66 -1.44
N GLU A 48 14.80 -15.98 -0.33
CA GLU A 48 15.77 -16.38 0.66
C GLU A 48 15.17 -16.21 2.05
N ASN A 49 15.29 -17.23 2.90
CA ASN A 49 14.77 -17.22 4.25
C ASN A 49 15.69 -18.01 5.18
N THR A 50 16.67 -17.33 5.76
CA THR A 50 17.59 -17.91 6.76
C THR A 50 17.02 -17.86 8.18
N THR A 51 15.81 -17.31 8.37
CA THR A 51 15.17 -17.15 9.69
C THR A 51 14.46 -18.41 10.19
N GLY A 52 14.27 -19.43 9.34
CA GLY A 52 13.60 -20.69 9.70
C GLY A 52 12.08 -20.61 9.83
N ILE A 53 11.47 -19.43 9.68
CA ILE A 53 10.03 -19.23 9.81
C ILE A 53 9.33 -19.56 8.50
N GLN A 54 8.59 -20.67 8.48
CA GLN A 54 7.78 -21.07 7.33
C GLN A 54 6.44 -20.35 7.29
N ARG A 55 6.01 -19.99 6.08
CA ARG A 55 4.67 -19.44 5.84
C ARG A 55 3.66 -20.57 5.75
N ASN A 56 2.41 -20.28 6.12
CA ASN A 56 1.32 -21.23 5.95
C ASN A 56 1.01 -21.41 4.45
N PRO A 57 1.12 -22.63 3.89
CA PRO A 57 0.91 -22.89 2.46
C PRO A 57 -0.55 -22.73 2.01
N SER A 58 -1.50 -22.62 2.95
CA SER A 58 -2.92 -22.41 2.64
C SER A 58 -3.27 -20.98 2.22
N GLU A 59 -2.38 -20.01 2.44
CA GLU A 59 -2.58 -18.62 1.98
C GLU A 59 -2.07 -18.46 0.54
N VAL A 60 -2.98 -18.60 -0.41
CA VAL A 60 -2.68 -18.51 -1.86
C VAL A 60 -2.42 -17.07 -2.31
N PHE A 61 -2.98 -16.08 -1.58
CA PHE A 61 -2.83 -14.65 -1.83
C PHE A 61 -2.57 -13.91 -0.52
N ASP A 62 -1.53 -13.07 -0.49
CA ASP A 62 -1.07 -12.41 0.73
C ASP A 62 -1.68 -11.01 0.89
N ASN A 63 -1.84 -10.30 -0.22
CA ASN A 63 -2.30 -8.92 -0.22
C ASN A 63 -3.55 -8.80 -1.10
N VAL A 64 -4.59 -8.18 -0.57
CA VAL A 64 -5.80 -7.87 -1.31
C VAL A 64 -6.17 -6.43 -1.00
N SER A 65 -6.45 -5.64 -2.04
CA SER A 65 -7.01 -4.31 -1.86
C SER A 65 -8.11 -4.01 -2.86
N LEU A 66 -9.05 -3.20 -2.41
CA LEU A 66 -10.21 -2.72 -3.14
C LEU A 66 -10.20 -1.20 -3.03
N ASP A 67 -10.03 -0.52 -4.16
CA ASP A 67 -10.12 0.93 -4.26
C ASP A 67 -11.37 1.31 -5.04
N TYR A 68 -12.23 2.12 -4.45
CA TYR A 68 -13.45 2.61 -5.07
C TYR A 68 -13.44 4.13 -5.17
N ASN A 69 -13.50 4.64 -6.41
CA ASN A 69 -13.67 6.05 -6.71
C ASN A 69 -15.13 6.45 -6.42
N ILE A 70 -15.32 7.15 -5.30
CA ILE A 70 -16.62 7.61 -4.83
C ILE A 70 -17.06 8.81 -5.69
N SER A 71 -16.13 9.72 -5.99
CA SER A 71 -16.38 10.78 -6.96
C SER A 71 -15.93 10.41 -8.36
N ARG A 72 -16.63 10.98 -9.35
CA ARG A 72 -16.34 10.79 -10.77
C ARG A 72 -14.98 11.35 -11.19
N ASP A 73 -14.50 12.36 -10.46
CA ASP A 73 -13.23 13.04 -10.67
C ASP A 73 -12.05 12.38 -9.91
N GLY A 74 -12.30 11.33 -9.13
CA GLY A 74 -11.26 10.62 -8.36
C GLY A 74 -10.77 11.34 -7.10
N ARG A 75 -11.36 12.48 -6.72
CA ARG A 75 -10.98 13.22 -5.50
C ARG A 75 -11.28 12.48 -4.20
N TYR A 76 -12.26 11.58 -4.19
CA TYR A 76 -12.63 10.79 -3.03
C TYR A 76 -12.52 9.30 -3.35
N ILE A 77 -11.65 8.59 -2.64
CA ILE A 77 -11.41 7.16 -2.82
C ILE A 77 -11.62 6.44 -1.50
N GLY A 78 -12.53 5.46 -1.50
CA GLY A 78 -12.63 4.48 -0.43
C GLY A 78 -11.68 3.32 -0.69
N ARG A 79 -10.91 2.91 0.32
CA ARG A 79 -9.99 1.78 0.26
C ARG A 79 -10.35 0.75 1.31
N ALA A 80 -10.42 -0.51 0.94
CA ALA A 80 -10.38 -1.63 1.87
C ALA A 80 -9.18 -2.50 1.53
N TYR A 81 -8.46 -3.00 2.53
CA TYR A 81 -7.28 -3.80 2.30
C TYR A 81 -7.05 -4.85 3.37
N ARG A 82 -6.42 -5.94 2.96
CA ARG A 82 -5.82 -6.95 3.82
C ARG A 82 -4.40 -7.17 3.31
N ARG A 83 -3.40 -7.01 4.17
CA ARG A 83 -2.00 -7.31 3.86
C ARG A 83 -1.44 -8.32 4.83
N ASN A 84 -0.64 -9.25 4.34
CA ASN A 84 0.13 -10.16 5.18
C ASN A 84 1.62 -9.90 4.94
N SER A 85 2.33 -9.46 5.98
CA SER A 85 3.77 -9.19 5.90
C SER A 85 4.53 -9.84 7.04
N TYR A 86 5.76 -10.29 6.73
CA TYR A 86 6.70 -10.72 7.75
C TYR A 86 7.19 -9.51 8.55
N GLN A 87 7.13 -9.61 9.88
CA GLN A 87 7.71 -8.62 10.78
C GLN A 87 8.78 -9.30 11.62
N ALA A 88 10.02 -8.86 11.43
CA ALA A 88 11.16 -9.45 12.12
C ALA A 88 11.12 -9.20 13.64
N VAL A 89 10.63 -8.04 14.08
CA VAL A 89 10.48 -7.71 15.50
C VAL A 89 9.54 -8.68 16.22
N LEU A 90 8.55 -9.20 15.50
CA LEU A 90 7.56 -10.15 16.03
C LEU A 90 7.87 -11.59 15.67
N GLU A 91 9.01 -11.84 15.01
CA GLU A 91 9.44 -13.15 14.51
C GLU A 91 8.28 -13.91 13.85
N GLY A 92 7.55 -13.24 12.93
CA GLY A 92 6.32 -13.83 12.42
C GLY A 92 5.60 -13.04 11.33
N TYR A 93 4.52 -13.63 10.83
CA TYR A 93 3.62 -13.02 9.85
C TYR A 93 2.51 -12.24 10.56
N VAL A 94 2.30 -10.99 10.15
CA VAL A 94 1.23 -10.14 10.66
C VAL A 94 0.24 -9.84 9.56
N ILE A 95 -1.02 -10.18 9.83
CA ILE A 95 -2.15 -9.85 8.97
C ILE A 95 -2.77 -8.56 9.47
N GLU A 96 -2.74 -7.52 8.63
CA GLU A 96 -3.42 -6.26 8.88
C GLU A 96 -4.61 -6.14 7.93
N THR A 97 -5.81 -5.98 8.50
CA THR A 97 -7.04 -5.71 7.74
C THR A 97 -7.57 -4.34 8.14
N GLY A 98 -7.88 -3.51 7.15
CA GLY A 98 -8.29 -2.14 7.40
C GLY A 98 -9.12 -1.54 6.28
N VAL A 99 -9.71 -0.39 6.60
CA VAL A 99 -10.39 0.50 5.66
C VAL A 99 -9.76 1.87 5.76
N GLY A 100 -9.75 2.60 4.65
CA GLY A 100 -9.18 3.93 4.56
C GLY A 100 -9.97 4.80 3.59
N PHE A 101 -9.76 6.10 3.68
CA PHE A 101 -10.36 7.09 2.81
C PHE A 101 -9.30 8.08 2.38
N VAL A 102 -9.26 8.37 1.08
CA VAL A 102 -8.30 9.30 0.47
C VAL A 102 -9.06 10.49 -0.06
N VAL A 103 -8.61 11.70 0.31
CA VAL A 103 -9.12 12.97 -0.20
C VAL A 103 -7.99 13.70 -0.91
N THR A 104 -8.18 13.98 -2.19
CA THR A 104 -7.25 14.78 -3.00
C THR A 104 -7.83 16.17 -3.19
N VAL A 105 -7.08 17.21 -2.81
CA VAL A 105 -7.47 18.61 -2.96
C VAL A 105 -6.46 19.34 -3.83
N ASP A 106 -6.93 19.82 -4.99
CA ASP A 106 -6.14 20.64 -5.90
C ASP A 106 -6.25 22.12 -5.49
N TYR A 107 -5.17 22.69 -4.96
CA TYR A 107 -5.11 24.11 -4.60
C TYR A 107 -4.47 24.92 -5.72
N ASN A 108 -5.28 25.43 -6.64
CA ASN A 108 -4.78 26.17 -7.81
C ASN A 108 -4.50 27.67 -7.55
N THR A 109 -4.55 28.18 -6.32
CA THR A 109 -4.37 29.63 -6.13
C THR A 109 -3.79 30.03 -4.77
N LEU A 110 -2.51 29.74 -4.53
CA LEU A 110 -1.73 30.43 -3.48
C LEU A 110 -1.69 31.96 -3.68
N ARG A 111 -1.97 32.44 -4.90
CA ARG A 111 -1.97 33.87 -5.28
C ARG A 111 -3.18 34.67 -4.77
N GLN A 112 -4.22 34.02 -4.23
CA GLN A 112 -5.36 34.70 -3.59
C GLN A 112 -5.14 34.97 -2.09
N LEU A 113 -4.20 34.28 -1.44
CA LEU A 113 -3.87 34.52 -0.02
C LEU A 113 -3.05 35.82 0.21
N PHE A 114 -2.45 36.37 -0.86
CA PHE A 114 -1.65 37.61 -0.81
C PHE A 114 -2.22 38.73 -1.69
N GLY A 115 -3.39 38.52 -2.30
CA GLY A 115 -4.11 39.55 -3.03
C GLY A 115 -4.75 40.50 -2.02
N LYS A 116 -4.07 41.60 -1.72
CA LYS A 116 -4.65 42.74 -1.01
C LYS A 116 -6.00 43.06 -1.64
N LYS A 117 -7.05 42.97 -0.83
CA LYS A 117 -8.32 43.64 -1.11
C LYS A 117 -8.05 45.12 -0.88
N GLU A 118 -7.56 45.82 -1.90
CA GLU A 118 -7.66 47.28 -1.92
C GLU A 118 -9.15 47.56 -2.12
N GLU A 119 -9.80 47.89 -1.00
CA GLU A 119 -11.13 48.47 -0.99
C GLU A 119 -11.06 49.77 -1.78
N GLU A 120 -11.68 49.76 -2.95
CA GLU A 120 -12.04 50.96 -3.68
C GLU A 120 -13.07 51.70 -2.82
N ILE A 121 -12.61 52.70 -2.07
CA ILE A 121 -13.46 53.64 -1.34
C ILE A 121 -13.75 54.79 -2.31
N GLU A 122 -15.00 54.90 -2.74
CA GLU A 122 -15.58 56.02 -3.49
C GLU A 122 -15.75 57.27 -2.60
#